data_AF-A0A0W0SY32-F1
#
_entry.id   AF-A0A0W0SY32-F1
#
_cell.length_a   1.000
_cell.length_b   1.000
_cell.length_c   1.000
_cell.angle_alpha   90.00
_cell.angle_beta   90.00
_cell.angle_gamma   90.00
#
_symmetry.space_group_name_H-M   'P 1'
#
loop_
_entity.id
_entity.type
_entity.pdbx_description
1 polymer ?
#
loop_
_entity_poly.entity_id
_entity_poly.type
_entity_poly.pdbx_seq_one_letter_code
_entity_poly.pdbx_strand_id
1 'polypeptide(L)'
;MLTIEQQLDNLARLQVLMNSSAVNNRALLAKEEASKLDKEISLLSRYPEIELRWLNFHAERLNSHLNQLELRSSFKVENDAEEKINSDLLSLFAHRCARVIDNFVDQHKTKINPAGGLAHQEKERLEFCVEELNASIKEQQKTIFSACLLRATRGYLNSYQKTPEKPFLPEAILTNACELYKEQMIKETMLVYEATGFIRYYARIKSQTNVSQTSERSYLENTLHIEEKYNKRTSSFELVDHEFFGDLSPFLREEFKKLYEDEFLVTAELTPESLQLPIEAFFEKYKATRNTTSSFDIILTHQFRDFRLIEQMTAVLNFAEEQASTEIPAKDDNSLYVETRNEELKKLRTIIQEYKAHLDKTLAEEIRTYPNRKPEAIENRSKAVASIILFVNSSAELTPLVRKAVKNSIAEIQQNEPSWFERSLIDKILDVISLGARPILRYLGSKPVQSQSELFQQPETLSQEKTKNKGDASQDSDDASQELSEGESPS
;
A
#
# COMPACT_ATOMS: atom_id res chain seq x y z
N MET A 1 7.46 -3.32 -9.27
CA MET A 1 6.40 -3.22 -8.26
C MET A 1 7.00 -2.50 -7.05
N LEU A 2 6.25 -1.61 -6.38
CA LEU A 2 6.75 -0.96 -5.17
C LEU A 2 6.83 -1.97 -4.01
N THR A 3 7.88 -1.89 -3.20
CA THR A 3 7.98 -2.70 -1.98
C THR A 3 6.99 -2.20 -0.93
N ILE A 4 6.70 -3.01 0.10
CA ILE A 4 5.81 -2.61 1.19
C ILE A 4 6.36 -1.36 1.89
N GLU A 5 7.66 -1.32 2.14
CA GLU A 5 8.33 -0.19 2.79
C GLU A 5 8.17 1.10 1.99
N GLN A 6 8.30 1.03 0.66
CA GLN A 6 8.07 2.17 -0.23
C GLN A 6 6.61 2.64 -0.21
N GLN A 7 5.66 1.71 -0.11
CA GLN A 7 4.24 2.06 -0.02
C GLN A 7 3.88 2.67 1.33
N LEU A 8 4.42 2.15 2.44
CA LEU A 8 4.25 2.72 3.77
C LEU A 8 4.88 4.12 3.86
N ASP A 9 6.06 4.32 3.25
CA ASP A 9 6.68 5.64 3.13
C ASP A 9 5.79 6.62 2.35
N ASN A 10 5.22 6.17 1.23
CA ASN A 10 4.27 6.97 0.44
C ASN A 10 3.00 7.30 1.23
N LEU A 11 2.47 6.36 2.03
CA LEU A 11 1.31 6.59 2.90
C LEU A 11 1.61 7.61 3.99
N ALA A 12 2.77 7.52 4.64
CA ALA A 12 3.22 8.51 5.62
C ALA A 12 3.32 9.90 4.98
N ARG A 13 3.91 10.01 3.78
CA ARG A 13 3.97 11.27 3.05
C ARG A 13 2.58 11.81 2.71
N LEU A 14 1.68 10.93 2.29
CA LEU A 14 0.31 11.31 1.96
C LEU A 14 -0.45 11.77 3.20
N GLN A 15 -0.21 11.18 4.37
CA GLN A 15 -0.80 11.61 5.63
C GLN A 15 -0.42 13.05 5.97
N VAL A 16 0.88 13.38 5.94
CA VAL A 16 1.37 14.74 6.17
C VAL A 16 0.76 15.69 5.14
N LEU A 17 0.78 15.31 3.86
CA LEU A 17 0.24 16.12 2.77
C LEU A 17 -1.25 16.42 2.95
N MET A 18 -2.06 15.41 3.27
CA MET A 18 -3.50 15.57 3.46
C MET A 18 -3.79 16.39 4.71
N ASN A 19 -3.17 16.07 5.85
CA ASN A 19 -3.46 16.72 7.13
C ASN A 19 -3.07 18.20 7.12
N SER A 20 -1.96 18.55 6.45
CA SER A 20 -1.47 19.92 6.34
C SER A 20 -2.07 20.69 5.13
N SER A 21 -2.91 20.05 4.31
CA SER A 21 -3.64 20.72 3.20
C SER A 21 -5.00 21.26 3.62
N ALA A 22 -5.44 22.33 2.97
CA ALA A 22 -6.83 22.82 3.06
C ALA A 22 -7.83 21.78 2.51
N VAL A 23 -9.06 21.76 3.05
CA VAL A 23 -10.09 20.75 2.74
C VAL A 23 -10.34 20.60 1.23
N ASN A 24 -10.45 21.71 0.49
CA ASN A 24 -10.66 21.68 -0.97
C ASN A 24 -9.49 21.05 -1.74
N ASN A 25 -8.27 21.17 -1.20
CA ASN A 25 -7.06 20.61 -1.78
C ASN A 25 -6.90 19.12 -1.43
N ARG A 26 -7.39 18.68 -0.27
CA ARG A 26 -7.43 17.25 0.13
C ARG A 26 -8.27 16.40 -0.82
N ALA A 27 -9.47 16.86 -1.16
CA ALA A 27 -10.33 16.13 -2.11
C ALA A 27 -9.69 16.00 -3.50
N LEU A 28 -9.02 17.07 -3.96
CA LEU A 28 -8.29 17.09 -5.21
C LEU A 28 -7.12 16.10 -5.20
N LEU A 29 -6.33 16.11 -4.13
CA LEU A 29 -5.21 15.18 -3.91
C LEU A 29 -5.70 13.73 -3.93
N ALA A 30 -6.75 13.43 -3.17
CA ALA A 30 -7.27 12.07 -3.05
C ALA A 30 -7.73 11.52 -4.41
N LYS A 31 -8.34 12.37 -5.25
CA LYS A 31 -8.75 12.01 -6.60
C LYS A 31 -7.57 11.70 -7.54
N GLU A 32 -6.52 12.53 -7.51
CA GLU A 32 -5.36 12.31 -8.37
C GLU A 32 -4.58 11.07 -7.94
N GLU A 33 -4.33 10.90 -6.64
CA GLU A 33 -3.63 9.73 -6.11
C GLU A 33 -4.41 8.44 -6.39
N ALA A 34 -5.73 8.43 -6.21
CA ALA A 34 -6.56 7.29 -6.61
C ALA A 34 -6.44 6.96 -8.12
N SER A 35 -6.34 7.99 -8.97
CA SER A 35 -6.19 7.82 -10.42
C SER A 35 -4.79 7.30 -10.81
N LYS A 36 -3.74 7.62 -10.05
CA LYS A 36 -2.40 7.05 -10.23
C LYS A 36 -2.41 5.57 -9.85
N LEU A 37 -3.00 5.26 -8.69
CA LEU A 37 -3.15 3.89 -8.22
C LEU A 37 -3.98 3.04 -9.18
N ASP A 38 -5.00 3.59 -9.86
CA ASP A 38 -5.74 2.85 -10.91
C ASP A 38 -4.82 2.31 -12.01
N LYS A 39 -3.85 3.12 -12.44
CA LYS A 39 -2.87 2.71 -13.45
C LYS A 39 -1.95 1.63 -12.90
N GLU A 40 -1.44 1.81 -11.69
CA GLU A 40 -0.56 0.83 -11.05
C GLU A 40 -1.26 -0.52 -10.82
N ILE A 41 -2.50 -0.48 -10.31
CA ILE A 41 -3.32 -1.68 -10.09
C ILE A 41 -3.64 -2.37 -11.42
N SER A 42 -3.87 -1.63 -12.50
CA SER A 42 -4.12 -2.21 -13.82
C SER A 42 -2.93 -2.99 -14.39
N LEU A 43 -1.72 -2.69 -13.91
CA LEU A 43 -0.48 -3.37 -14.27
C LEU A 43 -0.19 -4.59 -13.38
N LEU A 44 -0.94 -4.77 -12.28
CA LEU A 44 -0.79 -5.95 -11.43
C LEU A 44 -1.28 -7.18 -12.18
N SER A 45 -0.39 -8.14 -12.32
CA SER A 45 -0.72 -9.44 -12.90
C SER A 45 -1.42 -10.31 -11.85
N ARG A 46 -2.32 -11.23 -12.27
CA ARG A 46 -2.95 -12.24 -11.38
C ARG A 46 -2.04 -13.43 -11.05
N TYR A 47 -0.77 -13.37 -11.43
CA TYR A 47 0.17 -14.48 -11.26
C TYR A 47 0.68 -14.69 -9.82
N PRO A 48 0.83 -13.68 -8.94
CA PRO A 48 1.44 -13.89 -7.62
C PRO A 48 0.67 -14.87 -6.73
N GLU A 49 -0.66 -14.86 -6.79
CA GLU A 49 -1.50 -15.79 -6.02
C GLU A 49 -1.36 -17.22 -6.52
N ILE A 50 -1.34 -17.40 -7.84
CA ILE A 50 -1.13 -18.70 -8.48
C ILE A 50 0.27 -19.21 -8.15
N GLU A 51 1.29 -18.35 -8.21
CA GLU A 51 2.66 -18.70 -7.88
C GLU A 51 2.80 -19.09 -6.40
N LEU A 52 2.25 -18.30 -5.48
CA LEU A 52 2.24 -18.63 -4.06
C LEU A 52 1.51 -19.95 -3.78
N ARG A 53 0.38 -20.19 -4.45
CA ARG A 53 -0.35 -21.46 -4.39
C ARG A 53 0.57 -22.65 -4.70
N TRP A 54 1.39 -22.54 -5.74
CA TRP A 54 2.37 -23.57 -6.12
C TRP A 54 3.53 -23.72 -5.15
N LEU A 55 4.08 -22.61 -4.68
CA LEU A 55 5.17 -22.63 -3.71
C LEU A 55 4.73 -23.32 -2.41
N ASN A 56 3.54 -22.99 -1.89
CA ASN A 56 2.96 -23.64 -0.72
C ASN A 56 2.76 -25.14 -0.93
N PHE A 57 2.25 -25.53 -2.09
CA PHE A 57 2.11 -26.94 -2.47
C PHE A 57 3.45 -27.69 -2.49
N HIS A 58 4.52 -27.05 -2.97
CA HIS A 58 5.88 -27.61 -2.94
C HIS A 58 6.46 -27.71 -1.53
N ALA A 59 6.19 -26.73 -0.67
CA ALA A 59 6.69 -26.74 0.69
C ALA A 59 6.07 -27.89 1.48
N GLU A 60 4.77 -28.11 1.30
CA GLU A 60 4.09 -29.25 1.91
C GLU A 60 4.67 -30.59 1.42
N ARG A 61 4.99 -30.70 0.12
CA ARG A 61 5.64 -31.88 -0.44
C ARG A 61 7.01 -32.14 0.18
N LEU A 62 7.89 -31.14 0.20
CA LEU A 62 9.26 -31.29 0.71
C LEU A 62 9.26 -31.59 2.21
N ASN A 63 8.41 -30.91 2.99
CA ASN A 63 8.26 -31.19 4.42
C ASN A 63 7.72 -32.60 4.68
N SER A 64 6.79 -33.08 3.86
CA SER A 64 6.33 -34.47 3.94
C SER A 64 7.47 -35.45 3.67
N HIS A 65 8.33 -35.17 2.69
CA HIS A 65 9.48 -36.03 2.36
C HIS A 65 10.55 -36.01 3.46
N LEU A 66 10.80 -34.83 4.05
CA LEU A 66 11.74 -34.67 5.15
C LEU A 66 11.30 -35.45 6.40
N ASN A 67 10.04 -35.26 6.83
CA ASN A 67 9.45 -36.02 7.93
C ASN A 67 9.50 -37.53 7.70
N GLN A 68 9.38 -37.97 6.44
CA GLN A 68 9.49 -39.38 6.06
C GLN A 68 10.92 -39.92 6.15
N LEU A 69 11.94 -39.15 5.76
CA LEU A 69 13.34 -39.55 5.94
C LEU A 69 13.68 -39.70 7.43
N GLU A 70 13.13 -38.84 8.27
CA GLU A 70 13.26 -38.95 9.73
C GLU A 70 12.58 -40.22 10.27
N LEU A 71 11.38 -40.55 9.78
CA LEU A 71 10.65 -41.77 10.17
C LEU A 71 11.29 -43.06 9.62
N ARG A 72 11.79 -43.07 8.39
CA ARG A 72 12.48 -44.22 7.76
C ARG A 72 13.80 -44.59 8.44
N SER A 73 14.43 -43.64 9.13
CA SER A 73 15.57 -43.92 10.01
C SER A 73 15.19 -44.79 11.23
N SER A 74 13.89 -44.95 11.50
CA SER A 74 13.36 -45.62 12.69
C SER A 74 12.57 -46.92 12.45
N PHE A 75 12.02 -47.21 11.25
CA PHE A 75 11.27 -48.45 10.96
C PHE A 75 11.35 -48.92 9.49
N LYS A 76 11.29 -50.25 9.24
CA LYS A 76 11.16 -50.89 7.90
C LYS A 76 9.69 -50.85 7.46
N VAL A 77 9.37 -50.34 6.26
CA VAL A 77 7.98 -50.05 5.84
C VAL A 77 7.61 -50.69 4.49
N GLU A 78 6.42 -51.29 4.44
CA GLU A 78 5.74 -51.89 3.27
C GLU A 78 5.02 -50.87 2.34
N ASN A 79 5.23 -49.55 2.49
CA ASN A 79 4.46 -48.49 1.78
C ASN A 79 5.16 -47.85 0.56
N ASP A 80 6.29 -48.39 0.10
CA ASP A 80 7.11 -47.74 -0.94
C ASP A 80 6.38 -47.45 -2.28
N ALA A 81 5.35 -48.24 -2.64
CA ALA A 81 4.64 -48.07 -3.91
C ALA A 81 3.64 -46.91 -3.91
N GLU A 82 2.83 -46.77 -2.86
CA GLU A 82 1.90 -45.63 -2.69
C GLU A 82 2.68 -44.32 -2.50
N GLU A 83 3.81 -44.39 -1.80
CA GLU A 83 4.70 -43.25 -1.55
C GLU A 83 5.39 -42.77 -2.84
N LYS A 84 5.87 -43.70 -3.68
CA LYS A 84 6.45 -43.37 -4.98
C LYS A 84 5.42 -42.73 -5.91
N ILE A 85 4.21 -43.28 -5.97
CA ILE A 85 3.13 -42.75 -6.81
C ILE A 85 2.68 -41.36 -6.33
N ASN A 86 2.60 -41.13 -5.02
CA ASN A 86 2.37 -39.80 -4.44
C ASN A 86 3.47 -38.82 -4.88
N SER A 87 4.73 -39.20 -4.73
CA SER A 87 5.86 -38.35 -5.14
C SER A 87 5.85 -38.06 -6.64
N ASP A 88 5.55 -39.04 -7.49
CA ASP A 88 5.53 -38.91 -8.95
C ASP A 88 4.37 -38.04 -9.44
N LEU A 89 3.17 -38.17 -8.84
CA LEU A 89 2.02 -37.33 -9.18
C LEU A 89 2.18 -35.91 -8.65
N LEU A 90 2.64 -35.74 -7.41
CA LEU A 90 3.03 -34.43 -6.89
C LEU A 90 4.15 -33.81 -7.73
N SER A 91 5.05 -34.61 -8.33
CA SER A 91 6.08 -34.16 -9.29
C SER A 91 5.50 -33.74 -10.63
N LEU A 92 4.47 -34.44 -11.11
CA LEU A 92 3.78 -34.15 -12.36
C LEU A 92 3.07 -32.80 -12.30
N PHE A 93 2.40 -32.53 -11.16
CA PHE A 93 1.83 -31.23 -10.84
C PHE A 93 2.93 -30.16 -10.60
N ALA A 94 4.10 -30.55 -10.10
CA ALA A 94 5.26 -29.67 -9.94
C ALA A 94 6.05 -29.37 -11.23
N HIS A 95 5.85 -30.13 -12.30
CA HIS A 95 6.80 -30.23 -13.41
C HIS A 95 6.96 -28.92 -14.22
N ARG A 96 6.07 -27.93 -14.03
CA ARG A 96 6.23 -26.57 -14.61
C ARG A 96 6.98 -25.56 -13.72
N CYS A 97 7.08 -25.80 -12.41
CA CYS A 97 8.05 -25.13 -11.54
C CYS A 97 9.39 -25.86 -11.49
N ALA A 98 9.46 -27.08 -12.04
CA ALA A 98 10.72 -27.81 -12.19
C ALA A 98 11.78 -26.96 -12.91
N ARG A 99 11.46 -26.07 -13.86
CA ARG A 99 12.48 -25.15 -14.40
C ARG A 99 13.00 -24.13 -13.39
N VAL A 100 12.20 -23.68 -12.42
CA VAL A 100 12.63 -22.76 -11.35
C VAL A 100 13.43 -23.55 -10.31
N ILE A 101 12.95 -24.71 -9.89
CA ILE A 101 13.60 -25.59 -8.91
C ILE A 101 14.85 -26.24 -9.49
N ASP A 102 14.84 -26.71 -10.73
CA ASP A 102 16.01 -27.27 -11.44
C ASP A 102 17.02 -26.17 -11.74
N ASN A 103 16.60 -24.97 -12.17
CA ASN A 103 17.54 -23.83 -12.28
C ASN A 103 18.11 -23.44 -10.91
N PHE A 104 17.31 -23.46 -9.85
CA PHE A 104 17.73 -23.14 -8.48
C PHE A 104 18.71 -24.19 -7.93
N VAL A 105 18.37 -25.48 -8.09
CA VAL A 105 19.21 -26.64 -7.74
C VAL A 105 20.48 -26.65 -8.57
N ASP A 106 20.41 -26.37 -9.88
CA ASP A 106 21.60 -26.31 -10.75
C ASP A 106 22.49 -25.09 -10.44
N GLN A 107 21.91 -23.95 -10.05
CA GLN A 107 22.65 -22.77 -9.60
C GLN A 107 23.34 -22.98 -8.23
N HIS A 108 22.84 -23.89 -7.40
CA HIS A 108 23.36 -24.12 -6.05
C HIS A 108 24.05 -25.48 -5.83
N LYS A 109 24.05 -26.37 -6.82
CA LYS A 109 24.85 -27.62 -6.86
C LYS A 109 26.34 -27.41 -6.60
N THR A 110 26.88 -26.22 -6.86
CA THR A 110 28.29 -25.88 -6.62
C THR A 110 28.62 -25.51 -5.17
N LYS A 111 27.62 -25.21 -4.32
CA LYS A 111 27.84 -24.87 -2.90
C LYS A 111 27.83 -26.08 -1.97
N ILE A 112 27.32 -27.23 -2.42
CA ILE A 112 27.28 -28.47 -1.66
C ILE A 112 28.46 -29.34 -2.11
N ASN A 113 29.60 -29.20 -1.44
CA ASN A 113 30.81 -29.98 -1.72
C ASN A 113 30.61 -31.45 -1.25
N PRO A 114 30.98 -32.47 -2.05
CA PRO A 114 30.62 -33.86 -1.78
C PRO A 114 31.64 -34.51 -0.84
N ALA A 115 31.42 -34.45 0.47
CA ALA A 115 32.19 -35.25 1.44
C ALA A 115 31.31 -35.65 2.64
N GLY A 116 30.43 -36.62 2.45
CA GLY A 116 29.52 -37.14 3.48
C GLY A 116 28.64 -38.27 2.94
N GLY A 117 28.08 -39.11 3.81
CA GLY A 117 27.24 -40.25 3.41
C GLY A 117 25.92 -39.83 2.75
N LEU A 118 25.47 -40.62 1.77
CA LEU A 118 24.33 -40.33 0.87
C LEU A 118 23.03 -39.87 1.57
N ALA A 119 22.65 -40.46 2.71
CA ALA A 119 21.40 -40.11 3.39
C ALA A 119 21.47 -38.81 4.22
N HIS A 120 22.63 -38.51 4.83
CA HIS A 120 22.81 -37.28 5.59
C HIS A 120 22.87 -36.07 4.66
N GLN A 121 23.51 -36.23 3.50
CA GLN A 121 23.57 -35.22 2.43
C GLN A 121 22.21 -34.95 1.79
N GLU A 122 21.35 -35.97 1.66
CA GLU A 122 20.00 -35.79 1.13
C GLU A 122 19.11 -35.00 2.10
N LYS A 123 19.21 -35.27 3.41
CA LYS A 123 18.51 -34.49 4.45
C LYS A 123 18.94 -33.02 4.45
N GLU A 124 20.24 -32.73 4.52
CA GLU A 124 20.76 -31.34 4.49
C GLU A 124 20.33 -30.60 3.22
N ARG A 125 20.34 -31.27 2.06
CA ARG A 125 19.88 -30.70 0.79
C ARG A 125 18.38 -30.36 0.82
N LEU A 126 17.56 -31.22 1.42
CA LEU A 126 16.12 -30.98 1.53
C LEU A 126 15.79 -29.87 2.52
N GLU A 127 16.48 -29.80 3.66
CA GLU A 127 16.36 -28.69 4.63
C GLU A 127 16.64 -27.35 3.95
N PHE A 128 17.76 -27.24 3.23
CA PHE A 128 18.09 -26.04 2.46
C PHE A 128 17.02 -25.69 1.41
N CYS A 129 16.49 -26.67 0.67
CA CYS A 129 15.42 -26.42 -0.30
C CYS A 129 14.13 -25.91 0.37
N VAL A 130 13.80 -26.42 1.56
CA VAL A 130 12.64 -25.95 2.34
C VAL A 130 12.85 -24.51 2.80
N GLU A 131 14.03 -24.16 3.30
CA GLU A 131 14.34 -22.79 3.74
C GLU A 131 14.19 -21.77 2.61
N GLU A 132 14.75 -22.07 1.43
CA GLU A 132 14.72 -21.19 0.27
C GLU A 132 13.32 -21.10 -0.36
N LEU A 133 12.57 -22.19 -0.34
CA LEU A 133 11.18 -22.19 -0.74
C LEU A 133 10.32 -21.36 0.22
N ASN A 134 10.56 -21.46 1.53
CA ASN A 134 9.89 -20.62 2.53
C ASN A 134 10.25 -19.14 2.35
N ALA A 135 11.49 -18.82 1.95
CA ALA A 135 11.88 -17.46 1.60
C ALA A 135 11.11 -16.94 0.37
N SER A 136 10.98 -17.77 -0.66
CA SER A 136 10.19 -17.46 -1.87
C SER A 136 8.70 -17.29 -1.55
N ILE A 137 8.14 -18.13 -0.68
CA ILE A 137 6.77 -18.00 -0.15
C ILE A 137 6.61 -16.65 0.52
N LYS A 138 7.53 -16.27 1.41
CA LYS A 138 7.48 -14.98 2.12
C LYS A 138 7.58 -13.80 1.15
N GLU A 139 8.39 -13.89 0.11
CA GLU A 139 8.47 -12.85 -0.93
C GLU A 139 7.17 -12.70 -1.72
N GLN A 140 6.53 -13.81 -2.10
CA GLN A 140 5.25 -13.79 -2.79
C GLN A 140 4.12 -13.28 -1.90
N GLN A 141 4.10 -13.67 -0.62
CA GLN A 141 3.17 -13.12 0.38
C GLN A 141 3.30 -11.60 0.48
N LYS A 142 4.54 -11.06 0.52
CA LYS A 142 4.78 -9.61 0.51
C LYS A 142 4.29 -8.96 -0.78
N THR A 143 4.47 -9.62 -1.93
CA THR A 143 4.00 -9.14 -3.24
C THR A 143 2.48 -9.03 -3.27
N ILE A 144 1.77 -10.07 -2.80
CA ILE A 144 0.31 -10.06 -2.72
C ILE A 144 -0.18 -9.01 -1.72
N PHE A 145 0.45 -8.91 -0.55
CA PHE A 145 0.10 -7.87 0.43
C PHE A 145 0.28 -6.46 -0.11
N SER A 146 1.38 -6.21 -0.84
CA SER A 146 1.63 -4.96 -1.55
C SER A 146 0.52 -4.64 -2.57
N ALA A 147 -0.01 -5.64 -3.28
CA ALA A 147 -1.18 -5.46 -4.14
C ALA A 147 -2.46 -5.12 -3.34
N CYS A 148 -2.70 -5.78 -2.21
CA CYS A 148 -3.81 -5.47 -1.31
C CYS A 148 -3.71 -4.05 -0.74
N LEU A 149 -2.51 -3.61 -0.37
CA LEU A 149 -2.27 -2.27 0.17
C LEU A 149 -2.57 -1.18 -0.86
N LEU A 150 -2.19 -1.37 -2.13
CA LEU A 150 -2.58 -0.46 -3.23
C LEU A 150 -4.11 -0.40 -3.40
N ARG A 151 -4.78 -1.55 -3.40
CA ARG A 151 -6.26 -1.63 -3.53
C ARG A 151 -6.96 -0.96 -2.35
N ALA A 152 -6.51 -1.22 -1.13
CA ALA A 152 -7.04 -0.60 0.09
C ALA A 152 -6.84 0.92 0.08
N THR A 153 -5.65 1.39 -0.29
CA THR A 153 -5.33 2.82 -0.42
C THR A 153 -6.27 3.49 -1.42
N ARG A 154 -6.42 2.89 -2.60
CA ARG A 154 -7.31 3.39 -3.66
C ARG A 154 -8.77 3.45 -3.19
N GLY A 155 -9.26 2.39 -2.54
CA GLY A 155 -10.61 2.34 -1.98
C GLY A 155 -10.85 3.42 -0.92
N TYR A 156 -9.88 3.61 -0.02
CA TYR A 156 -9.92 4.64 1.00
C TYR A 156 -9.96 6.05 0.38
N LEU A 157 -9.08 6.34 -0.58
CA LEU A 157 -9.02 7.65 -1.24
C LEU A 157 -10.31 7.98 -1.99
N ASN A 158 -10.94 7.00 -2.64
CA ASN A 158 -12.24 7.19 -3.31
C ASN A 158 -13.37 7.53 -2.32
N SER A 159 -13.35 6.93 -1.12
CA SER A 159 -14.30 7.26 -0.06
C SER A 159 -13.98 8.63 0.55
N TYR A 160 -12.71 8.91 0.80
CA TYR A 160 -12.21 10.14 1.40
C TYR A 160 -12.51 11.38 0.56
N GLN A 161 -12.56 11.26 -0.77
CA GLN A 161 -13.01 12.33 -1.67
C GLN A 161 -14.39 12.92 -1.30
N LYS A 162 -15.27 12.11 -0.68
CA LYS A 162 -16.61 12.52 -0.25
C LYS A 162 -16.63 13.17 1.13
N THR A 163 -15.61 12.92 1.95
CA THR A 163 -15.49 13.42 3.34
C THR A 163 -14.07 13.94 3.64
N PRO A 164 -13.56 14.93 2.89
CA PRO A 164 -12.19 15.44 3.03
C PRO A 164 -11.94 16.20 4.34
N GLU A 165 -12.99 16.54 5.08
CA GLU A 165 -12.94 17.18 6.40
C GLU A 165 -12.38 16.26 7.48
N LYS A 166 -12.52 14.94 7.32
CA LYS A 166 -12.01 13.95 8.28
C LYS A 166 -10.46 13.89 8.22
N PRO A 167 -9.78 13.55 9.32
CA PRO A 167 -8.34 13.30 9.29
C PRO A 167 -8.03 12.14 8.35
N PHE A 168 -6.89 12.21 7.66
CA PHE A 168 -6.39 11.09 6.87
C PHE A 168 -5.80 10.05 7.81
N LEU A 169 -6.30 8.80 7.74
CA LEU A 169 -5.94 7.71 8.66
C LEU A 169 -5.28 6.57 7.88
N PRO A 170 -3.94 6.57 7.75
CA PRO A 170 -3.19 5.48 7.12
C PRO A 170 -3.40 4.13 7.82
N GLU A 171 -3.66 4.13 9.12
CA GLU A 171 -3.93 2.92 9.90
C GLU A 171 -5.18 2.22 9.39
N ALA A 172 -6.24 2.97 9.03
CA ALA A 172 -7.45 2.42 8.43
C ALA A 172 -7.19 1.79 7.05
N ILE A 173 -6.22 2.31 6.30
CA ILE A 173 -5.78 1.72 5.03
C ILE A 173 -5.06 0.40 5.29
N LEU A 174 -4.15 0.37 6.27
CA LEU A 174 -3.39 -0.83 6.62
C LEU A 174 -4.31 -1.93 7.15
N THR A 175 -5.26 -1.60 8.03
CA THR A 175 -6.28 -2.54 8.51
C THR A 175 -7.07 -3.13 7.35
N ASN A 176 -7.57 -2.30 6.43
CA ASN A 176 -8.32 -2.79 5.27
C ASN A 176 -7.45 -3.63 4.32
N ALA A 177 -6.16 -3.30 4.17
CA ALA A 177 -5.23 -4.10 3.38
C ALA A 177 -5.02 -5.49 4.00
N CYS A 178 -4.93 -5.57 5.32
CA CYS A 178 -4.84 -6.83 6.05
C CYS A 178 -6.10 -7.67 5.88
N GLU A 179 -7.29 -7.07 6.00
CA GLU A 179 -8.54 -7.80 5.78
C GLU A 179 -8.68 -8.32 4.34
N LEU A 180 -8.35 -7.51 3.34
CA LEU A 180 -8.31 -7.95 1.93
C LEU A 180 -7.31 -9.10 1.72
N TYR A 181 -6.14 -9.03 2.36
CA TYR A 181 -5.14 -10.09 2.28
C TYR A 181 -5.62 -11.38 2.96
N LYS A 182 -6.19 -11.31 4.17
CA LYS A 182 -6.75 -12.46 4.88
C LYS A 182 -7.83 -13.14 4.05
N GLU A 183 -8.80 -12.36 3.55
CA GLU A 183 -9.88 -12.85 2.68
C GLU A 183 -9.30 -13.62 1.48
N GLN A 184 -8.40 -12.96 0.74
CA GLN A 184 -7.82 -13.53 -0.46
C GLN A 184 -7.00 -14.79 -0.16
N MET A 185 -6.16 -14.77 0.87
CA MET A 185 -5.24 -15.86 1.16
C MET A 185 -5.88 -17.05 1.86
N ILE A 186 -6.95 -16.85 2.65
CA ILE A 186 -7.75 -17.97 3.19
C ILE A 186 -8.36 -18.77 2.03
N LYS A 187 -8.92 -18.08 1.03
CA LYS A 187 -9.45 -18.73 -0.17
C LYS A 187 -8.38 -19.54 -0.91
N GLU A 188 -7.20 -18.96 -1.10
CA GLU A 188 -6.06 -19.64 -1.74
C GLU A 188 -5.61 -20.88 -0.95
N THR A 189 -5.58 -20.79 0.38
CA THR A 189 -5.26 -21.93 1.26
C THR A 189 -6.29 -23.06 1.12
N MET A 190 -7.58 -22.75 1.02
CA MET A 190 -8.62 -23.76 0.80
C MET A 190 -8.47 -24.48 -0.54
N LEU A 191 -8.11 -23.74 -1.60
CA LEU A 191 -7.83 -24.31 -2.92
C LEU A 191 -6.66 -25.30 -2.88
N VAL A 192 -5.55 -24.92 -2.23
CA VAL A 192 -4.38 -25.80 -2.06
C VAL A 192 -4.78 -27.05 -1.27
N TYR A 193 -5.51 -26.86 -0.17
CA TYR A 193 -5.94 -27.96 0.70
C TYR A 193 -6.79 -28.99 -0.05
N GLU A 194 -7.79 -28.53 -0.82
CA GLU A 194 -8.66 -29.39 -1.62
C GLU A 194 -7.88 -30.16 -2.69
N ALA A 195 -7.02 -29.46 -3.45
CA ALA A 195 -6.20 -30.07 -4.50
C ALA A 195 -5.25 -31.13 -3.95
N THR A 196 -4.56 -30.84 -2.84
CA THR A 196 -3.66 -31.80 -2.17
C THR A 196 -4.42 -33.05 -1.71
N GLY A 197 -5.64 -32.88 -1.19
CA GLY A 197 -6.50 -34.01 -0.81
C GLY A 197 -6.80 -34.94 -2.00
N PHE A 198 -7.13 -34.36 -3.15
CA PHE A 198 -7.43 -35.10 -4.38
C PHE A 198 -6.24 -35.87 -4.92
N ILE A 199 -5.07 -35.24 -4.97
CA ILE A 199 -3.84 -35.87 -5.48
C ILE A 199 -3.44 -37.06 -4.60
N ARG A 200 -3.49 -36.89 -3.27
CA ARG A 200 -3.14 -37.96 -2.32
C ARG A 200 -4.06 -39.16 -2.43
N TYR A 201 -5.36 -38.93 -2.59
CA TYR A 201 -6.32 -40.01 -2.75
C TYR A 201 -6.14 -40.74 -4.08
N TYR A 202 -5.96 -40.00 -5.18
CA TYR A 202 -5.70 -40.60 -6.48
C TYR A 202 -4.44 -41.47 -6.48
N ALA A 203 -3.37 -41.03 -5.81
CA ALA A 203 -2.15 -41.82 -5.67
C ALA A 203 -2.36 -43.17 -5.00
N ARG A 204 -3.23 -43.24 -3.97
CA ARG A 204 -3.59 -44.50 -3.31
C ARG A 204 -4.42 -45.42 -4.20
N ILE A 205 -5.42 -44.89 -4.90
CA ILE A 205 -6.20 -45.71 -5.84
C ILE A 205 -5.29 -46.26 -6.93
N LYS A 206 -4.36 -45.45 -7.45
CA LYS A 206 -3.41 -45.86 -8.49
C LYS A 206 -2.43 -46.93 -7.99
N SER A 207 -2.09 -46.95 -6.69
CA SER A 207 -1.23 -48.00 -6.10
C SER A 207 -1.98 -49.32 -5.86
N GLN A 208 -3.31 -49.30 -5.82
CA GLN A 208 -4.14 -50.49 -5.64
C GLN A 208 -4.42 -51.18 -6.99
N THR A 209 -4.08 -52.47 -7.11
CA THR A 209 -4.27 -53.27 -8.33
C THR A 209 -5.72 -53.72 -8.59
N ASN A 210 -6.70 -53.26 -7.82
CA ASN A 210 -8.09 -53.72 -7.92
C ASN A 210 -8.87 -53.01 -9.04
N VAL A 211 -9.44 -53.81 -9.95
CA VAL A 211 -10.22 -53.36 -11.12
C VAL A 211 -11.49 -52.59 -10.76
N SER A 212 -12.02 -52.76 -9.54
CA SER A 212 -13.31 -52.20 -9.09
C SER A 212 -13.35 -50.68 -8.92
N GLN A 213 -12.22 -49.97 -8.99
CA GLN A 213 -12.12 -48.51 -8.81
C GLN A 213 -11.97 -47.74 -10.14
N THR A 214 -12.25 -48.37 -11.29
CA THR A 214 -12.01 -47.76 -12.61
C THR A 214 -12.82 -46.47 -12.85
N SER A 215 -14.06 -46.39 -12.35
CA SER A 215 -14.89 -45.19 -12.48
C SER A 215 -14.44 -44.03 -11.58
N GLU A 216 -14.06 -44.33 -10.34
CA GLU A 216 -13.52 -43.34 -9.38
C GLU A 216 -12.18 -42.80 -9.86
N ARG A 217 -11.31 -43.68 -10.36
CA ARG A 217 -10.03 -43.33 -10.95
C ARG A 217 -10.19 -42.40 -12.16
N SER A 218 -11.10 -42.73 -13.08
CA SER A 218 -11.38 -41.90 -14.26
C SER A 218 -11.94 -40.53 -13.85
N TYR A 219 -12.83 -40.49 -12.86
CA TYR A 219 -13.36 -39.23 -12.32
C TYR A 219 -12.25 -38.33 -11.75
N LEU A 220 -11.32 -38.92 -10.99
CA LEU A 220 -10.16 -38.20 -10.43
C LEU A 220 -9.21 -37.73 -11.51
N GLU A 221 -8.89 -38.57 -12.50
CA GLU A 221 -8.02 -38.20 -13.63
C GLU A 221 -8.58 -37.00 -14.40
N ASN A 222 -9.89 -36.99 -14.63
CA ASN A 222 -10.59 -35.87 -15.29
C ASN A 222 -10.57 -34.60 -14.41
N THR A 223 -10.82 -34.73 -13.11
CA THR A 223 -10.87 -33.59 -12.16
C THR A 223 -9.48 -32.97 -11.94
N LEU A 224 -8.46 -33.82 -11.89
CA LEU A 224 -7.06 -33.44 -11.78
C LEU A 224 -6.46 -33.03 -13.13
N HIS A 225 -7.20 -33.18 -14.23
CA HIS A 225 -6.71 -32.96 -15.59
C HIS A 225 -5.47 -33.79 -15.97
N ILE A 226 -5.26 -34.95 -15.37
CA ILE A 226 -4.09 -35.83 -15.58
C ILE A 226 -4.37 -37.00 -16.53
N GLU A 227 -5.36 -36.85 -17.42
CA GLU A 227 -5.72 -37.88 -18.40
C GLU A 227 -4.53 -38.22 -19.30
N GLU A 228 -4.17 -39.51 -19.33
CA GLU A 228 -3.15 -40.06 -20.21
C GLU A 228 -3.80 -40.56 -21.51
N LYS A 229 -3.45 -39.97 -22.65
CA LYS A 229 -3.86 -40.41 -23.98
C LYS A 229 -2.79 -41.27 -24.60
N TYR A 230 -3.17 -42.46 -25.07
CA TYR A 230 -2.25 -43.30 -25.84
C TYR A 230 -1.88 -42.63 -27.17
N ASN A 231 -0.63 -42.21 -27.32
CA ASN A 231 -0.10 -41.72 -28.56
C ASN A 231 0.46 -42.88 -29.38
N LYS A 232 -0.30 -43.27 -30.42
CA LYS A 232 0.06 -44.33 -31.37
C LYS A 232 1.40 -44.09 -32.08
N ARG A 233 1.87 -42.84 -32.21
CA ARG A 233 3.12 -42.51 -32.91
C ARG A 233 4.35 -42.79 -32.07
N THR A 234 4.28 -42.50 -30.78
CA THR A 234 5.37 -42.70 -29.81
C THR A 234 5.25 -44.04 -29.08
N SER A 235 4.13 -44.75 -29.24
CA SER A 235 3.81 -45.98 -28.52
C SER A 235 3.85 -45.79 -27.00
N SER A 236 3.59 -44.57 -26.53
CA SER A 236 3.56 -44.19 -25.13
C SER A 236 2.23 -43.54 -24.77
N PHE A 237 1.89 -43.59 -23.50
CA PHE A 237 0.85 -42.74 -22.94
C PHE A 237 1.44 -41.33 -22.73
N GLU A 238 0.76 -40.32 -23.27
CA GLU A 238 1.12 -38.91 -23.12
C GLU A 238 -0.02 -38.19 -22.42
N LEU A 239 0.30 -37.27 -21.51
CA LEU A 239 -0.72 -36.43 -20.88
C LEU A 239 -1.43 -35.58 -21.95
N VAL A 240 -2.74 -35.45 -21.81
CA VAL A 240 -3.52 -34.51 -22.63
C VAL A 240 -3.05 -33.09 -22.32
N ASP A 241 -2.57 -32.40 -23.35
CA ASP A 241 -2.09 -31.02 -23.25
C ASP A 241 -3.30 -30.08 -23.04
N HIS A 242 -3.62 -29.78 -21.79
CA HIS A 242 -4.62 -28.79 -21.44
C HIS A 242 -3.97 -27.40 -21.40
N GLU A 243 -4.60 -26.39 -22.05
CA GLU A 243 -4.13 -24.99 -22.01
C GLU A 243 -3.92 -24.47 -20.58
N PHE A 244 -4.63 -25.04 -19.60
CA PHE A 244 -4.63 -24.67 -18.19
C PHE A 244 -4.23 -25.81 -17.25
N PHE A 245 -3.32 -26.69 -17.67
CA PHE A 245 -2.80 -27.74 -16.79
C PHE A 245 -2.19 -27.12 -15.51
N GLY A 246 -2.82 -27.39 -14.35
CA GLY A 246 -2.43 -26.82 -13.06
C GLY A 246 -3.16 -25.55 -12.64
N ASP A 247 -4.15 -25.06 -13.39
CA ASP A 247 -5.09 -24.09 -12.81
C ASP A 247 -5.90 -24.79 -11.72
N LEU A 248 -5.67 -24.43 -10.46
CA LEU A 248 -6.46 -24.94 -9.33
C LEU A 248 -7.78 -24.19 -9.15
N SER A 249 -8.10 -23.20 -9.99
CA SER A 249 -9.39 -22.47 -9.95
C SER A 249 -10.65 -23.33 -10.21
N PRO A 250 -10.59 -24.52 -10.86
CA PRO A 250 -11.69 -25.47 -10.88
C PRO A 250 -11.94 -26.15 -9.52
N PHE A 251 -10.98 -26.08 -8.59
CA PHE A 251 -11.17 -26.46 -7.19
C PHE A 251 -11.81 -25.29 -6.43
N LEU A 252 -12.26 -25.51 -5.21
CA LEU A 252 -13.31 -24.80 -4.48
C LEU A 252 -14.72 -25.28 -4.84
N ARG A 253 -14.94 -26.57 -4.63
CA ARG A 253 -16.29 -27.15 -4.72
C ARG A 253 -17.28 -26.45 -3.80
N GLU A 254 -18.55 -26.59 -4.13
CA GLU A 254 -19.66 -25.87 -3.51
C GLU A 254 -19.66 -25.98 -1.97
N GLU A 255 -19.22 -27.10 -1.42
CA GLU A 255 -19.09 -27.30 0.03
C GLU A 255 -18.03 -26.39 0.65
N PHE A 256 -16.80 -26.37 0.11
CA PHE A 256 -15.73 -25.48 0.58
C PHE A 256 -16.06 -24.02 0.28
N LYS A 257 -16.71 -23.76 -0.86
CA LYS A 257 -17.18 -22.43 -1.21
C LYS A 257 -18.18 -21.91 -0.18
N LYS A 258 -19.15 -22.73 0.24
CA LYS A 258 -20.09 -22.38 1.31
C LYS A 258 -19.41 -22.15 2.64
N LEU A 259 -18.45 -22.99 3.03
CA LEU A 259 -17.66 -22.74 4.24
C LEU A 259 -16.97 -21.36 4.19
N TYR A 260 -16.39 -21.02 3.05
CA TYR A 260 -15.76 -19.72 2.86
C TYR A 260 -16.77 -18.55 2.87
N GLU A 261 -17.83 -18.64 2.07
CA GLU A 261 -18.80 -17.56 1.87
C GLU A 261 -19.76 -17.38 3.06
N ASP A 262 -20.22 -18.47 3.67
CA ASP A 262 -21.25 -18.45 4.71
C ASP A 262 -20.66 -18.37 6.13
N GLU A 263 -19.41 -18.79 6.36
CA GLU A 263 -18.77 -18.72 7.67
C GLU A 263 -17.63 -17.68 7.69
N PHE A 264 -16.65 -17.77 6.79
CA PHE A 264 -15.46 -16.91 6.89
C PHE A 264 -15.68 -15.47 6.41
N LEU A 265 -16.37 -15.24 5.28
CA LEU A 265 -16.61 -13.88 4.76
C LEU A 265 -17.51 -13.03 5.66
N VAL A 266 -18.39 -13.66 6.43
CA VAL A 266 -19.33 -12.97 7.31
C VAL A 266 -18.81 -12.83 8.74
N THR A 267 -17.74 -13.53 9.09
CA THR A 267 -17.12 -13.44 10.41
C THR A 267 -16.42 -12.09 10.55
N ALA A 268 -16.81 -11.35 11.59
CA ALA A 268 -16.32 -9.98 11.82
C ALA A 268 -14.80 -9.92 12.10
N GLU A 269 -14.25 -10.95 12.74
CA GLU A 269 -12.81 -11.05 13.04
C GLU A 269 -12.28 -12.46 12.73
N LEU A 270 -11.40 -12.54 11.73
CA LEU A 270 -10.70 -13.77 11.37
C LEU A 270 -9.48 -13.95 12.28
N THR A 271 -9.59 -14.85 13.26
CA THR A 271 -8.53 -15.29 14.17
C THR A 271 -8.37 -16.81 14.09
N PRO A 272 -7.23 -17.39 14.50
CA PRO A 272 -7.07 -18.84 14.52
C PRO A 272 -8.20 -19.56 15.27
N GLU A 273 -8.66 -18.99 16.38
CA GLU A 273 -9.74 -19.53 17.19
C GLU A 273 -11.10 -19.40 16.50
N SER A 274 -11.36 -18.30 15.78
CA SER A 274 -12.63 -18.11 15.06
C SER A 274 -12.75 -19.03 13.84
N LEU A 275 -11.62 -19.51 13.29
CA LEU A 275 -11.59 -20.50 12.22
C LEU A 275 -11.82 -21.93 12.71
N GLN A 276 -11.41 -22.26 13.93
CA GLN A 276 -11.38 -23.64 14.42
C GLN A 276 -12.78 -24.29 14.45
N LEU A 277 -13.75 -23.67 15.13
CA LEU A 277 -15.09 -24.25 15.31
C LEU A 277 -15.86 -24.45 13.99
N PRO A 278 -15.90 -23.48 13.05
CA PRO A 278 -16.53 -23.70 11.75
C PRO A 278 -15.87 -24.82 10.94
N ILE A 279 -14.54 -24.92 10.96
CA ILE A 279 -13.80 -25.98 10.27
C ILE A 279 -14.11 -27.36 10.86
N GLU A 280 -14.05 -27.48 12.19
CA GLU A 280 -14.39 -28.73 12.89
C GLU A 280 -15.84 -29.14 12.62
N ALA A 281 -16.80 -28.21 12.75
CA ALA A 281 -18.21 -28.46 12.49
C ALA A 281 -18.47 -28.86 11.03
N PHE A 282 -17.79 -28.21 10.09
CA PHE A 282 -17.82 -28.57 8.67
C PHE A 282 -17.36 -30.02 8.48
N PHE A 283 -16.20 -30.40 9.00
CA PHE A 283 -15.70 -31.77 8.86
C PHE A 283 -16.57 -32.81 9.58
N GLU A 284 -17.10 -32.52 10.76
CA GLU A 284 -18.02 -33.41 11.50
C GLU A 284 -19.33 -33.65 10.76
N LYS A 285 -19.93 -32.60 10.18
CA LYS A 285 -21.16 -32.69 9.39
C LYS A 285 -21.04 -33.72 8.26
N TYR A 286 -19.88 -33.77 7.59
CA TYR A 286 -19.66 -34.70 6.47
C TYR A 286 -19.05 -36.04 6.88
N LYS A 287 -18.43 -36.16 8.07
CA LYS A 287 -18.11 -37.48 8.66
C LYS A 287 -19.38 -38.29 8.92
N ALA A 288 -20.49 -37.63 9.27
CA ALA A 288 -21.78 -38.26 9.57
C ALA A 288 -22.55 -38.77 8.34
N THR A 289 -22.23 -38.32 7.13
CA THR A 289 -22.99 -38.60 5.89
C THR A 289 -22.23 -39.46 4.88
N ARG A 290 -21.27 -40.29 5.34
CA ARG A 290 -20.45 -41.17 4.49
C ARG A 290 -21.30 -42.00 3.50
N ASN A 291 -21.22 -41.64 2.23
CA ASN A 291 -21.69 -42.41 1.09
C ASN A 291 -20.49 -42.57 0.16
N THR A 292 -19.96 -43.80 0.06
CA THR A 292 -18.64 -44.17 -0.50
C THR A 292 -18.36 -43.79 -1.96
N THR A 293 -19.19 -42.97 -2.61
CA THR A 293 -19.08 -42.52 -4.00
C THR A 293 -19.02 -40.99 -4.15
N SER A 294 -19.15 -40.21 -3.06
CA SER A 294 -19.01 -38.75 -3.12
C SER A 294 -17.55 -38.33 -3.28
N SER A 295 -17.29 -37.41 -4.20
CA SER A 295 -15.98 -36.79 -4.41
C SER A 295 -15.47 -36.01 -3.19
N PHE A 296 -16.34 -35.73 -2.22
CA PHE A 296 -16.00 -35.08 -0.96
C PHE A 296 -15.55 -36.10 0.11
N ASP A 297 -16.14 -37.31 0.11
CA ASP A 297 -15.75 -38.42 0.99
C ASP A 297 -14.29 -38.84 0.75
N ILE A 298 -13.81 -38.65 -0.48
CA ILE A 298 -12.42 -38.80 -0.90
C ILE A 298 -11.45 -37.94 -0.07
N ILE A 299 -11.80 -36.66 0.17
CA ILE A 299 -10.97 -35.74 0.97
C ILE A 299 -11.00 -36.16 2.44
N LEU A 300 -12.20 -36.49 2.94
CA LEU A 300 -12.44 -36.87 4.33
C LEU A 300 -11.80 -38.21 4.73
N THR A 301 -11.57 -39.12 3.78
CA THR A 301 -10.97 -40.44 4.04
C THR A 301 -9.44 -40.41 4.02
N HIS A 302 -8.80 -39.36 3.50
CA HIS A 302 -7.34 -39.31 3.34
C HIS A 302 -6.61 -38.24 4.18
N GLN A 303 -7.31 -37.20 4.62
CA GLN A 303 -6.73 -36.22 5.54
C GLN A 303 -7.23 -36.50 6.96
N PHE A 304 -6.39 -37.17 7.74
CA PHE A 304 -6.47 -37.04 9.18
C PHE A 304 -6.02 -35.63 9.53
N ARG A 305 -6.95 -34.84 10.07
CA ARG A 305 -6.80 -33.57 10.81
C ARG A 305 -7.17 -32.30 10.04
N ASP A 306 -8.40 -31.84 10.29
CA ASP A 306 -8.79 -30.42 10.47
C ASP A 306 -7.61 -29.50 10.90
N PHE A 307 -6.75 -29.98 11.80
CA PHE A 307 -5.56 -29.26 12.25
C PHE A 307 -4.66 -28.75 11.11
N ARG A 308 -4.50 -29.46 9.98
CA ARG A 308 -3.62 -28.98 8.89
C ARG A 308 -4.20 -27.76 8.16
N LEU A 309 -5.51 -27.73 7.92
CA LEU A 309 -6.16 -26.57 7.31
C LEU A 309 -6.07 -25.38 8.26
N ILE A 310 -6.33 -25.61 9.55
CA ILE A 310 -6.23 -24.60 10.60
C ILE A 310 -4.79 -24.06 10.70
N GLU A 311 -3.76 -24.92 10.72
CA GLU A 311 -2.35 -24.52 10.73
C GLU A 311 -1.99 -23.64 9.52
N GLN A 312 -2.40 -24.05 8.31
CA GLN A 312 -2.12 -23.28 7.08
C GLN A 312 -2.81 -21.92 7.10
N MET A 313 -4.07 -21.85 7.54
CA MET A 313 -4.79 -20.58 7.67
C MET A 313 -4.22 -19.71 8.80
N THR A 314 -3.78 -20.31 9.90
CA THR A 314 -3.14 -19.60 11.02
C THR A 314 -1.85 -18.94 10.55
N ALA A 315 -1.05 -19.60 9.72
CA ALA A 315 0.14 -19.00 9.13
C ALA A 315 -0.19 -17.77 8.25
N VAL A 316 -1.31 -17.80 7.51
CA VAL A 316 -1.81 -16.64 6.76
C VAL A 316 -2.21 -15.50 7.69
N LEU A 317 -2.94 -15.79 8.77
CA LEU A 317 -3.37 -14.79 9.75
C LEU A 317 -2.17 -14.16 10.47
N ASN A 318 -1.22 -14.97 10.92
CA ASN A 318 0.00 -14.50 11.57
C ASN A 318 0.82 -13.57 10.66
N PHE A 319 0.92 -13.88 9.36
CA PHE A 319 1.57 -12.99 8.41
C PHE A 319 0.82 -11.65 8.30
N ALA A 320 -0.51 -11.68 8.22
CA ALA A 320 -1.32 -10.47 8.17
C ALA A 320 -1.15 -9.63 9.45
N GLU A 321 -1.06 -10.26 10.62
CA GLU A 321 -0.79 -9.61 11.91
C GLU A 321 0.61 -9.00 11.98
N GLU A 322 1.64 -9.68 11.45
CA GLU A 322 3.00 -9.14 11.29
C GLU A 322 2.97 -7.85 10.45
N GLN A 323 2.21 -7.84 9.35
CA GLN A 323 2.06 -6.65 8.53
C GLN A 323 1.20 -5.56 9.19
N ALA A 324 0.13 -5.93 9.91
CA ALA A 324 -0.70 -4.98 10.66
C ALA A 324 0.08 -4.27 11.77
N SER A 325 1.07 -4.95 12.34
CA SER A 325 1.98 -4.42 13.36
C SER A 325 3.11 -3.57 12.78
N THR A 326 3.21 -3.46 11.44
CA THR A 326 4.24 -2.65 10.81
C THR A 326 3.91 -1.17 10.99
N GLU A 327 4.81 -0.45 11.66
CA GLU A 327 4.64 0.98 11.90
C GLU A 327 4.75 1.79 10.61
N ILE A 328 3.82 2.73 10.46
CA ILE A 328 3.87 3.72 9.39
C ILE A 328 4.93 4.74 9.80
N PRO A 329 6.00 4.95 9.00
CA PRO A 329 7.13 5.74 9.42
C PRO A 329 6.67 7.16 9.75
N ALA A 330 7.01 7.64 10.95
CA ALA A 330 6.70 9.01 11.35
C ALA A 330 7.41 10.00 10.41
N LYS A 331 6.64 10.88 9.79
CA LYS A 331 7.15 11.91 8.89
C LYS A 331 6.75 13.29 9.38
N ASP A 332 7.71 14.20 9.37
CA ASP A 332 7.49 15.62 9.64
C ASP A 332 7.24 16.40 8.34
N ASP A 333 6.81 17.65 8.44
CA ASP A 333 6.60 18.51 7.28
C ASP A 333 7.89 18.72 6.45
N ASN A 334 9.08 18.59 7.06
CA ASN A 334 10.37 18.73 6.39
C ASN A 334 10.72 17.53 5.50
N SER A 335 10.24 16.34 5.85
CA SER A 335 10.44 15.10 5.10
C SER A 335 9.67 15.03 3.77
N LEU A 336 8.82 16.02 3.47
CA LEU A 336 8.06 16.10 2.23
C LEU A 336 8.89 16.54 1.02
N TYR A 337 10.14 17.02 1.20
CA TYR A 337 10.95 17.46 0.08
C TYR A 337 11.33 16.31 -0.87
N VAL A 338 10.84 16.36 -2.10
CA VAL A 338 11.19 15.43 -3.17
C VAL A 338 12.22 16.06 -4.08
N GLU A 339 13.35 15.39 -4.27
CA GLU A 339 14.35 15.81 -5.23
C GLU A 339 13.79 15.74 -6.66
N THR A 340 14.08 16.76 -7.47
CA THR A 340 13.52 16.92 -8.81
C THR A 340 14.57 17.33 -9.82
N ARG A 341 14.43 16.82 -11.05
CA ARG A 341 15.18 17.28 -12.22
C ARG A 341 14.47 18.41 -12.98
N ASN A 342 13.25 18.75 -12.59
CA ASN A 342 12.45 19.76 -13.26
C ASN A 342 12.91 21.18 -12.85
N GLU A 343 13.57 21.90 -13.76
CA GLU A 343 14.09 23.24 -13.51
C GLU A 343 13.00 24.29 -13.25
N GLU A 344 11.81 24.15 -13.87
CA GLU A 344 10.67 25.02 -13.57
C GLU A 344 10.21 24.84 -12.11
N LEU A 345 10.17 23.60 -11.63
CA LEU A 345 9.78 23.28 -10.26
C LEU A 345 10.82 23.80 -9.26
N LYS A 346 12.12 23.67 -9.55
CA LYS A 346 13.20 24.28 -8.74
C LYS A 346 13.04 25.80 -8.66
N LYS A 347 12.84 26.46 -9.81
CA LYS A 347 12.60 27.91 -9.88
C LYS A 347 11.37 28.31 -9.07
N LEU A 348 10.28 27.54 -9.17
CA LEU A 348 9.07 27.76 -8.38
C LEU A 348 9.36 27.68 -6.88
N ARG A 349 10.08 26.65 -6.42
CA ARG A 349 10.49 26.49 -5.00
C ARG A 349 11.27 27.71 -4.52
N THR A 350 12.23 28.22 -5.30
CA THR A 350 12.99 29.42 -4.94
C THR A 350 12.11 30.64 -4.76
N ILE A 351 11.21 30.92 -5.71
CA ILE A 351 10.31 32.09 -5.64
C ILE A 351 9.38 32.01 -4.43
N ILE A 352 8.88 30.80 -4.10
CA ILE A 352 8.00 30.61 -2.95
C ILE A 352 8.76 30.79 -1.63
N GLN A 353 10.00 30.32 -1.55
CA GLN A 353 10.86 30.54 -0.38
C GLN A 353 11.14 32.04 -0.17
N GLU A 354 11.40 32.79 -1.25
CA GLU A 354 11.51 34.25 -1.20
C GLU A 354 10.21 34.89 -0.67
N TYR A 355 9.04 34.38 -1.08
CA TYR A 355 7.76 34.87 -0.60
C TYR A 355 7.57 34.57 0.90
N LYS A 356 7.80 33.34 1.34
CA LYS A 356 7.72 32.98 2.76
C LYS A 356 8.61 33.87 3.63
N ALA A 357 9.87 34.03 3.24
CA ALA A 357 10.84 34.86 3.96
C ALA A 357 10.44 36.34 4.02
N HIS A 358 9.72 36.84 3.01
CA HIS A 358 9.13 38.18 3.06
C HIS A 358 8.01 38.23 4.09
N LEU A 359 7.00 37.34 3.99
CA LEU A 359 5.86 37.31 4.91
C LEU A 359 6.27 37.24 6.38
N ASP A 360 7.25 36.40 6.70
CA ASP A 360 7.75 36.22 8.06
C ASP A 360 8.38 37.50 8.65
N LYS A 361 8.88 38.41 7.80
CA LYS A 361 9.49 39.68 8.21
C LYS A 361 8.48 40.84 8.32
N THR A 362 7.38 40.78 7.58
CA THR A 362 6.49 41.95 7.38
C THR A 362 5.40 42.15 8.42
N LEU A 363 5.17 41.25 9.37
CA LEU A 363 3.97 41.31 10.23
C LEU A 363 3.84 42.66 10.99
N ALA A 364 4.95 43.16 11.55
CA ALA A 364 4.97 44.42 12.28
C ALA A 364 4.95 45.67 11.35
N GLU A 365 5.57 45.58 10.17
CA GLU A 365 5.63 46.70 9.21
C GLU A 365 4.32 46.89 8.46
N GLU A 366 3.59 45.80 8.22
CA GLU A 366 2.36 45.81 7.43
C GLU A 366 1.18 46.41 8.21
N ILE A 367 1.07 46.13 9.52
CA ILE A 367 0.10 46.76 10.42
C ILE A 367 0.27 48.29 10.42
N ARG A 368 1.53 48.77 10.38
CA ARG A 368 1.83 50.20 10.34
C ARG A 368 1.50 50.83 8.99
N THR A 369 1.71 50.10 7.89
CA THR A 369 1.63 50.63 6.52
C THR A 369 0.20 50.56 5.96
N TYR A 370 -0.59 49.57 6.37
CA TYR A 370 -1.96 49.34 5.89
C TYR A 370 -2.94 49.18 7.07
N PRO A 371 -3.26 50.28 7.79
CA PRO A 371 -4.02 50.21 9.04
C PRO A 371 -5.47 49.71 8.87
N ASN A 372 -6.01 49.75 7.65
CA ASN A 372 -7.38 49.30 7.34
C ASN A 372 -7.47 47.81 7.01
N ARG A 373 -6.35 47.08 6.94
CA ARG A 373 -6.36 45.66 6.63
C ARG A 373 -6.84 44.84 7.83
N LYS A 374 -7.59 43.78 7.54
CA LYS A 374 -8.00 42.83 8.58
C LYS A 374 -6.76 42.15 9.17
N PRO A 375 -6.64 42.05 10.51
CA PRO A 375 -5.50 41.40 11.16
C PRO A 375 -5.27 39.96 10.67
N GLU A 376 -6.37 39.24 10.39
CA GLU A 376 -6.36 37.85 9.93
C GLU A 376 -5.85 37.68 8.48
N ALA A 377 -5.76 38.77 7.69
CA ALA A 377 -5.38 38.68 6.29
C ALA A 377 -3.94 38.16 6.11
N ILE A 378 -3.01 38.61 6.95
CA ILE A 378 -1.59 38.16 6.90
C ILE A 378 -1.50 36.68 7.26
N GLU A 379 -2.24 36.25 8.28
CA GLU A 379 -2.27 34.86 8.72
C GLU A 379 -2.83 33.96 7.61
N ASN A 380 -3.92 34.36 6.96
CA ASN A 380 -4.50 33.62 5.84
C ASN A 380 -3.55 33.54 4.64
N ARG A 381 -2.82 34.63 4.32
CA ARG A 381 -1.79 34.58 3.26
C ARG A 381 -0.64 33.65 3.64
N SER A 382 -0.20 33.67 4.90
CA SER A 382 0.85 32.76 5.38
C SER A 382 0.41 31.30 5.28
N LYS A 383 -0.83 30.98 5.68
CA LYS A 383 -1.43 29.64 5.50
C LYS A 383 -1.49 29.23 4.02
N ALA A 384 -1.90 30.14 3.14
CA ALA A 384 -1.95 29.88 1.71
C ALA A 384 -0.56 29.63 1.11
N VAL A 385 0.46 30.42 1.49
CA VAL A 385 1.87 30.20 1.07
C VAL A 385 2.41 28.89 1.62
N ALA A 386 2.12 28.55 2.87
CA ALA A 386 2.47 27.26 3.45
C ALA A 386 1.86 26.09 2.67
N SER A 387 0.61 26.23 2.22
CA SER A 387 -0.03 25.24 1.34
C SER A 387 0.72 25.13 0.00
N ILE A 388 1.09 26.24 -0.64
CA ILE A 388 1.88 26.21 -1.88
C ILE A 388 3.20 25.47 -1.66
N ILE A 389 3.94 25.77 -0.58
CA ILE A 389 5.21 25.11 -0.25
C ILE A 389 5.01 23.60 -0.14
N LEU A 390 3.97 23.19 0.57
CA LEU A 390 3.66 21.78 0.80
C LEU A 390 3.42 21.03 -0.53
N PHE A 391 2.63 21.58 -1.45
CA PHE A 391 2.39 20.97 -2.76
C PHE A 391 3.64 20.91 -3.65
N VAL A 392 4.45 21.97 -3.65
CA VAL A 392 5.61 22.09 -4.53
C VAL A 392 6.79 21.26 -4.02
N ASN A 393 6.97 21.14 -2.70
CA ASN A 393 8.00 20.31 -2.10
C ASN A 393 7.69 18.82 -2.23
N SER A 394 6.42 18.43 -2.08
CA SER A 394 5.97 17.03 -2.19
C SER A 394 5.94 16.46 -3.61
N SER A 395 6.16 17.30 -4.62
CA SER A 395 6.05 16.91 -6.03
C SER A 395 7.41 16.73 -6.68
N ALA A 396 7.54 15.71 -7.56
CA ALA A 396 8.71 15.56 -8.43
C ALA A 396 8.60 16.40 -9.72
N GLU A 397 7.38 16.77 -10.13
CA GLU A 397 7.09 17.47 -11.39
C GLU A 397 5.97 18.51 -11.24
N LEU A 398 5.89 19.45 -12.17
CA LEU A 398 4.81 20.45 -12.27
C LEU A 398 3.57 19.88 -12.96
N THR A 399 2.90 18.95 -12.29
CA THR A 399 1.66 18.33 -12.80
C THR A 399 0.50 19.33 -12.87
N PRO A 400 -0.56 19.04 -13.65
CA PRO A 400 -1.78 19.86 -13.66
C PRO A 400 -2.39 20.07 -12.27
N LEU A 401 -2.28 19.09 -11.37
CA LEU A 401 -2.73 19.23 -9.98
C LEU A 401 -1.90 20.26 -9.21
N VAL A 402 -0.56 20.17 -9.26
CA VAL A 402 0.31 21.15 -8.60
C VAL A 402 -0.04 22.55 -9.10
N ARG A 403 -0.17 22.72 -10.41
CA ARG A 403 -0.56 24.00 -11.02
C ARG A 403 -1.93 24.48 -10.51
N LYS A 404 -2.90 23.58 -10.34
CA LYS A 404 -4.24 23.93 -9.84
C LYS A 404 -4.24 24.27 -8.35
N ALA A 405 -3.54 23.51 -7.51
CA ALA A 405 -3.40 23.78 -6.09
C ALA A 405 -2.72 25.14 -5.85
N VAL A 406 -1.62 25.41 -6.57
CA VAL A 406 -0.93 26.72 -6.52
C VAL A 406 -1.87 27.84 -6.95
N LYS A 407 -2.65 27.68 -8.02
CA LYS A 407 -3.64 28.68 -8.46
C LYS A 407 -4.72 28.94 -7.40
N ASN A 408 -5.22 27.90 -6.75
CA ASN A 408 -6.23 28.04 -5.69
C ASN A 408 -5.68 28.85 -4.52
N SER A 409 -4.49 28.50 -4.02
CA SER A 409 -3.84 29.23 -2.93
C SER A 409 -3.50 30.68 -3.32
N ILE A 410 -3.16 30.93 -4.58
CA ILE A 410 -2.96 32.30 -5.08
C ILE A 410 -4.25 33.10 -5.10
N ALA A 411 -5.38 32.49 -5.48
CA ALA A 411 -6.66 33.17 -5.45
C ALA A 411 -7.04 33.57 -4.00
N GLU A 412 -6.75 32.70 -3.03
CA GLU A 412 -6.90 32.99 -1.60
C GLU A 412 -5.98 34.13 -1.15
N ILE A 413 -4.71 34.13 -1.58
CA ILE A 413 -3.79 35.24 -1.32
C ILE A 413 -4.32 36.56 -1.88
N GLN A 414 -4.84 36.55 -3.11
CA GLN A 414 -5.40 37.74 -3.77
C GLN A 414 -6.64 38.29 -3.06
N GLN A 415 -7.50 37.41 -2.53
CA GLN A 415 -8.68 37.80 -1.73
C GLN A 415 -8.29 38.44 -0.40
N ASN A 416 -7.13 38.08 0.15
CA ASN A 416 -6.58 38.66 1.37
C ASN A 416 -5.67 39.87 1.08
N GLU A 417 -5.83 40.56 -0.05
CA GLU A 417 -5.18 41.85 -0.35
C GLU A 417 -3.64 41.85 -0.19
N PRO A 418 -2.88 41.21 -1.09
CA PRO A 418 -1.43 41.16 -0.99
C PRO A 418 -0.82 42.55 -1.22
N SER A 419 0.28 42.83 -0.52
CA SER A 419 1.10 44.03 -0.72
C SER A 419 1.69 44.10 -2.14
N TRP A 420 2.22 45.28 -2.51
CA TRP A 420 2.79 45.47 -3.85
C TRP A 420 3.97 44.54 -4.13
N PHE A 421 4.83 44.28 -3.14
CA PHE A 421 5.95 43.36 -3.28
C PHE A 421 5.46 41.92 -3.47
N GLU A 422 4.50 41.48 -2.67
CA GLU A 422 3.89 40.15 -2.79
C GLU A 422 3.27 39.94 -4.17
N ARG A 423 2.64 40.96 -4.76
CA ARG A 423 2.08 40.88 -6.13
C ARG A 423 3.13 40.55 -7.18
N SER A 424 4.34 41.11 -7.07
CA SER A 424 5.46 40.79 -7.96
C SER A 424 5.86 39.31 -7.85
N LEU A 425 5.91 38.77 -6.64
CA LEU A 425 6.21 37.35 -6.41
C LEU A 425 5.08 36.44 -6.90
N ILE A 426 3.82 36.79 -6.62
CA ILE A 426 2.64 36.08 -7.12
C ILE A 426 2.66 36.00 -8.65
N ASP A 427 3.02 37.09 -9.32
CA ASP A 427 3.15 37.13 -10.77
C ASP A 427 4.25 36.20 -11.29
N LYS A 428 5.42 36.19 -10.65
CA LYS A 428 6.49 35.24 -11.00
C LYS A 428 6.05 33.79 -10.80
N ILE A 429 5.33 33.47 -9.72
CA ILE A 429 4.78 32.13 -9.48
C ILE A 429 3.81 31.75 -10.62
N LEU A 430 2.90 32.67 -10.96
CA LEU A 430 1.91 32.44 -11.99
C LEU A 430 2.52 32.26 -13.38
N ASP A 431 3.61 32.95 -13.69
CA ASP A 431 4.34 32.80 -14.94
C ASP A 431 4.95 31.40 -15.07
N VAL A 432 5.55 30.88 -13.99
CA VAL A 432 6.11 29.51 -13.98
C VAL A 432 5.01 28.46 -14.18
N ILE A 433 3.90 28.55 -13.44
CA ILE A 433 2.82 27.55 -13.54
C ILE A 433 1.96 27.70 -14.80
N SER A 434 2.10 28.78 -15.57
CA SER A 434 1.38 29.01 -16.84
C SER A 434 2.22 28.75 -18.09
N LEU A 435 3.41 28.14 -17.95
CA LEU A 435 4.36 27.91 -19.05
C LEU A 435 4.71 29.21 -19.80
N GLY A 436 4.70 30.36 -19.12
CA GLY A 436 5.00 31.64 -19.74
C GLY A 436 3.90 32.19 -20.66
N ALA A 437 2.65 31.72 -20.58
CA ALA A 437 1.53 32.28 -21.37
C ALA A 437 0.98 33.60 -20.77
N ARG A 438 1.30 33.92 -19.52
CA ARG A 438 0.75 35.10 -18.82
C ARG A 438 1.30 36.47 -19.25
N PRO A 439 2.56 36.64 -19.69
CA PRO A 439 3.02 37.88 -20.32
C PRO A 439 2.11 38.32 -21.48
N ILE A 440 1.62 37.34 -22.26
CA ILE A 440 0.67 37.58 -23.37
C ILE A 440 -0.70 38.03 -22.83
N LEU A 441 -1.18 37.41 -21.75
CA LEU A 441 -2.46 37.78 -21.12
C LEU A 441 -2.41 39.14 -20.39
N ARG A 442 -1.26 39.54 -19.81
CA ARG A 442 -1.06 40.88 -19.22
C ARG A 442 -1.10 41.97 -20.29
N TYR A 443 -0.52 41.70 -21.46
CA TYR A 443 -0.57 42.62 -22.60
C TYR A 443 -2.00 42.86 -23.10
N LEU A 444 -2.90 41.88 -22.93
CA LEU A 444 -4.27 41.93 -23.47
C LEU A 444 -5.34 42.40 -22.46
N GLY A 445 -5.03 42.62 -21.18
CA GLY A 445 -6.08 42.72 -20.14
C GLY A 445 -5.84 43.56 -18.88
N SER A 446 -4.93 44.55 -18.89
CA SER A 446 -4.67 45.34 -17.67
C SER A 446 -5.79 46.33 -17.32
N LYS A 447 -6.57 46.05 -16.26
CA LYS A 447 -7.33 47.05 -15.49
C LYS A 447 -6.54 47.45 -14.23
N PRO A 448 -6.49 48.74 -13.86
CA PRO A 448 -5.80 49.20 -12.64
C PRO A 448 -6.54 48.74 -11.36
N VAL A 449 -5.80 48.44 -10.28
CA VAL A 449 -6.32 47.81 -9.05
C VAL A 449 -6.03 48.66 -7.80
N GLN A 450 -6.98 48.67 -6.87
CA GLN A 450 -7.17 49.53 -5.67
C GLN A 450 -6.00 49.64 -4.66
N SER A 451 -5.05 48.71 -4.60
CA SER A 451 -3.93 48.86 -3.65
C SER A 451 -2.98 50.01 -4.01
N GLN A 452 -2.96 50.41 -5.29
CA GLN A 452 -2.24 51.61 -5.70
C GLN A 452 -2.89 52.87 -5.11
N SER A 453 -4.22 52.93 -4.98
CA SER A 453 -4.91 54.09 -4.42
C SER A 453 -4.67 54.28 -2.92
N GLU A 454 -4.35 53.23 -2.16
CA GLU A 454 -4.08 53.32 -0.73
C GLU A 454 -2.68 53.87 -0.41
N LEU A 455 -1.69 53.64 -1.28
CA LEU A 455 -0.34 54.18 -1.14
C LEU A 455 -0.30 55.71 -1.33
N PHE A 456 -1.29 56.27 -2.06
CA PHE A 456 -1.46 57.70 -2.28
C PHE A 456 -2.32 58.40 -1.21
N GLN A 457 -2.75 57.67 -0.16
CA GLN A 457 -3.53 58.24 0.95
C GLN A 457 -2.72 58.45 2.23
N GLN A 458 -1.39 58.40 2.20
CA GLN A 458 -0.61 59.03 3.28
C GLN A 458 -0.70 60.55 3.11
N PRO A 459 -1.40 61.30 3.99
CA PRO A 459 -1.43 62.74 3.87
C PRO A 459 -0.06 63.31 4.21
N GLU A 460 0.32 64.35 3.47
CA GLU A 460 1.46 65.24 3.69
C GLU A 460 1.33 66.00 5.03
N THR A 461 1.29 65.31 6.18
CA THR A 461 1.23 65.94 7.52
C THR A 461 2.60 66.05 8.20
N LEU A 462 3.70 65.98 7.45
CA LEU A 462 5.06 66.17 7.99
C LEU A 462 5.86 67.30 7.33
N SER A 463 5.21 68.19 6.57
CA SER A 463 5.93 69.25 5.85
C SER A 463 5.33 70.65 5.99
N GLN A 464 4.83 71.03 7.17
CA GLN A 464 4.60 72.44 7.50
C GLN A 464 4.75 72.71 9.00
N GLU A 465 5.97 72.60 9.56
CA GLU A 465 6.36 73.48 10.67
C GLU A 465 7.89 73.56 10.83
N LYS A 466 8.52 74.39 10.00
CA LYS A 466 9.75 75.13 10.35
C LYS A 466 10.12 76.02 9.17
N THR A 467 9.77 77.30 9.25
CA THR A 467 10.68 78.45 9.06
C THR A 467 9.94 79.78 8.93
N LYS A 468 10.03 80.60 9.99
CA LYS A 468 9.97 82.09 10.08
C LYS A 468 9.43 82.40 11.49
N ASN A 469 10.01 83.24 12.34
CA ASN A 469 11.02 84.25 12.13
C ASN A 469 11.67 84.60 13.48
N LYS A 470 12.89 85.13 13.38
CA LYS A 470 13.74 85.68 14.44
C LYS A 470 13.31 87.13 14.71
N GLY A 471 13.35 87.59 15.97
CA GLY A 471 13.48 89.02 16.31
C GLY A 471 12.68 89.54 17.51
N ASP A 472 13.37 89.70 18.64
CA ASP A 472 13.30 90.73 19.70
C ASP A 472 11.95 91.33 20.14
N ALA A 473 11.65 91.25 21.45
CA ALA A 473 11.92 92.32 22.41
C ALA A 473 11.21 92.07 23.76
N SER A 474 12.02 92.01 24.82
CA SER A 474 11.87 92.62 26.16
C SER A 474 10.58 92.53 27.00
N GLN A 475 10.85 92.26 28.28
CA GLN A 475 10.27 92.81 29.54
C GLN A 475 9.46 91.87 30.43
N ASP A 476 10.09 91.57 31.58
CA ASP A 476 9.61 91.71 32.95
C ASP A 476 8.19 91.24 33.29
N SER A 477 8.11 90.23 34.17
CA SER A 477 7.93 90.41 35.62
C SER A 477 7.20 89.21 36.21
N ASP A 478 7.69 88.73 37.36
CA ASP A 478 6.91 88.33 38.55
C ASP A 478 5.88 87.20 38.39
N ASP A 479 5.62 86.32 39.35
CA ASP A 479 6.10 86.00 40.69
C ASP A 479 5.26 84.77 41.11
N ALA A 480 5.70 84.09 42.16
CA ALA A 480 4.88 83.38 43.12
C ALA A 480 4.26 82.00 42.77
N SER A 481 4.80 81.03 43.52
CA SER A 481 4.07 80.10 44.41
C SER A 481 3.67 78.73 43.84
N GLN A 482 4.31 77.65 44.34
CA GLN A 482 3.88 76.79 45.48
C GLN A 482 2.70 75.89 45.07
N GLU A 483 2.62 74.58 45.30
CA GLU A 483 3.01 73.65 46.38
C GLU A 483 2.92 72.23 45.75
N LEU A 484 3.86 71.29 45.93
CA LEU A 484 3.99 70.32 47.03
C LEU A 484 2.70 69.63 47.50
N SER A 485 2.51 68.36 47.08
CA SER A 485 2.33 67.18 47.97
C SER A 485 2.25 65.93 47.08
N GLU A 486 3.15 64.96 47.26
CA GLU A 486 2.93 63.71 48.02
C GLU A 486 1.67 62.96 47.57
N GLY A 487 1.69 61.69 47.22
CA GLY A 487 2.61 60.62 47.52
C GLY A 487 1.82 59.31 47.41
N GLU A 488 2.55 58.23 47.14
CA GLU A 488 2.21 56.84 47.44
C GLU A 488 1.07 56.13 46.66
N SER A 489 1.52 55.12 45.88
CA SER A 489 0.89 53.82 45.63
C SER A 489 0.55 53.08 46.96
N PRO A 490 0.00 51.84 47.02
CA PRO A 490 -0.34 50.88 45.95
C PRO A 490 -1.69 50.15 46.13
N SER A 491 -2.13 49.43 45.10
CA SER A 491 -2.58 48.02 45.11
C SER A 491 -3.04 47.60 43.73
#